data_AF-A0A6I3CYW0-F1
#
_entry.id   AF-A0A6I3CYW0-F1
#
_cell.length_a   1.000
_cell.length_b   1.000
_cell.length_c   1.000
_cell.angle_alpha   90.00
_cell.angle_beta   90.00
_cell.angle_gamma   90.00
#
_symmetry.space_group_name_H-M   'P 1'
#
loop_
_entity.id
_entity.type
_entity.pdbx_description
1 polymer ?
#
loop_
_entity_poly.entity_id
_entity_poly.type
_entity_poly.pdbx_seq_one_letter_code
_entity_poly.pdbx_strand_id
1 'polypeptide(L)' 'MNPASDPGHGHSPAAWTAVIIMVIALSIGTVAFYLALWWIVIAMAVLTVVGWGAGFALAALGWGVNGPKYQPKGH' A
#
# COMPACT_ATOMS: atom_id res chain seq x y z
N MET A 1 20.89 20.75 9.22
CA MET A 1 19.50 20.49 8.80
C MET A 1 19.57 19.39 7.76
N ASN A 2 19.23 18.16 8.14
CA ASN A 2 19.26 17.02 7.21
C ASN A 2 17.89 16.99 6.50
N PRO A 3 17.80 17.17 5.17
CA PRO A 3 16.52 17.16 4.47
C PRO A 3 15.86 15.77 4.43
N ALA A 4 16.54 14.71 4.89
CA ALA A 4 15.99 13.36 4.97
C ALA A 4 14.97 13.16 6.12
N SER A 5 14.84 14.12 7.03
CA SER A 5 13.89 14.09 8.14
C SER A 5 12.73 15.02 7.87
N ASP A 6 11.92 14.70 6.85
CA ASP A 6 10.62 15.32 6.63
C ASP A 6 9.53 14.36 7.19
N PRO A 7 9.17 14.48 8.48
CA PRO A 7 8.29 13.54 9.17
C PRO A 7 6.84 13.51 8.63
N GLY A 8 6.51 14.26 7.58
CA GLY A 8 5.20 14.30 6.93
C GLY A 8 5.10 13.55 5.59
N HIS A 9 6.20 13.04 5.02
CA HIS A 9 6.19 12.40 3.71
C HIS A 9 5.72 10.94 3.79
N GLY A 10 4.41 10.68 3.62
CA GLY A 10 3.86 9.38 3.18
C GLY A 10 4.21 8.12 3.99
N HIS A 11 4.92 8.22 5.11
CA HIS A 11 5.45 7.11 5.89
C HIS A 11 4.44 6.60 6.94
N SER A 12 3.16 6.50 6.58
CA SER A 12 2.18 5.86 7.46
C SER A 12 2.12 4.36 7.23
N PRO A 13 1.80 3.56 8.28
CA PRO A 13 1.52 2.14 8.14
C PRO A 13 0.42 1.89 7.12
N ALA A 14 -0.63 2.71 7.08
CA ALA A 14 -1.70 2.59 6.09
C ALA A 14 -1.21 2.71 4.64
N ALA A 15 -0.34 3.69 4.36
CA ALA A 15 0.21 3.89 3.02
C ALA A 15 1.10 2.70 2.61
N TRP A 16 2.01 2.29 3.48
CA TRP A 16 2.92 1.17 3.20
C TRP A 16 2.19 -0.18 3.06
N THR A 17 1.14 -0.43 3.85
CA THR A 17 0.31 -1.63 3.70
C THR A 17 -0.35 -1.67 2.32
N ALA A 18 -0.96 -0.57 1.87
CA ALA A 18 -1.56 -0.50 0.54
C ALA A 18 -0.52 -0.75 -0.56
N VAL A 19 0.63 -0.10 -0.48
CA VAL A 19 1.72 -0.25 -1.47
C VAL A 19 2.23 -1.68 -1.53
N ILE A 20 2.50 -2.32 -0.39
CA ILE A 20 2.98 -3.72 -0.36
C ILE A 20 1.97 -4.65 -1.03
N ILE A 21 0.68 -4.54 -0.69
CA ILE A 21 -0.37 -5.37 -1.29
C ILE A 21 -0.38 -5.19 -2.81
N MET A 22 -0.34 -3.95 -3.28
CA MET A 22 -0.37 -3.63 -4.71
C MET A 22 0.88 -4.14 -5.43
N VAL A 23 2.07 -3.98 -4.85
CA VAL A 23 3.33 -4.47 -5.43
C VAL A 23 3.32 -5.99 -5.55
N ILE A 24 2.87 -6.71 -4.53
CA ILE A 24 2.76 -8.18 -4.57
C ILE A 24 1.76 -8.60 -5.65
N ALA A 25 0.57 -7.99 -5.67
CA ALA A 25 -0.48 -8.30 -6.63
C ALA A 25 0.00 -8.06 -8.08
N LEU A 26 0.63 -6.92 -8.34
CA LEU A 26 1.16 -6.59 -9.68
C LEU A 26 2.32 -7.51 -10.08
N SER A 27 3.19 -7.89 -9.14
CA SER A 27 4.28 -8.83 -9.41
C SER A 27 3.75 -10.20 -9.83
N ILE A 28 2.80 -10.75 -9.07
CA ILE A 28 2.16 -12.03 -9.40
C ILE A 28 1.34 -11.90 -10.70
N GLY A 29 0.60 -10.80 -10.86
CA GLY A 29 -0.19 -10.52 -12.05
C GLY A 29 0.65 -10.45 -13.33
N THR A 30 1.85 -9.88 -13.24
CA THR A 30 2.80 -9.81 -14.36
C THR A 30 3.28 -11.21 -14.78
N VAL A 31 3.66 -12.06 -13.81
CA VAL A 31 4.06 -13.45 -14.09
C VAL A 31 2.89 -14.24 -14.66
N ALA A 32 1.68 -14.08 -14.12
CA ALA A 32 0.47 -14.74 -14.62
C ALA A 32 0.13 -14.33 -16.05
N PHE A 33 0.28 -13.04 -16.38
CA PHE A 33 0.08 -12.51 -17.71
C PHE A 33 1.06 -13.13 -18.71
N TYR A 34 2.34 -13.21 -18.34
CA TYR A 34 3.37 -13.88 -19.15
C TYR A 34 3.03 -15.36 -19.43
N LEU A 35 2.43 -16.05 -18.46
CA LEU A 35 2.01 -17.46 -18.58
C LEU A 35 0.62 -17.63 -19.22
N ALA A 36 -0.03 -16.56 -19.70
CA ALA A 36 -1.40 -16.57 -20.24
C ALA A 36 -2.46 -17.14 -19.28
N LEU A 37 -2.23 -17.03 -17.96
CA LEU A 37 -3.17 -17.47 -16.92
C LEU A 37 -4.19 -16.37 -16.62
N TRP A 38 -5.11 -16.14 -17.56
CA TRP A 38 -6.04 -15.00 -17.53
C TRP A 38 -6.90 -14.88 -16.26
N TRP A 39 -7.31 -16.00 -15.68
CA TRP A 39 -8.08 -15.99 -14.42
C TRP A 39 -7.26 -15.44 -13.24
N ILE A 40 -5.95 -15.72 -13.18
CA ILE A 40 -5.06 -15.15 -12.16
C ILE A 40 -4.84 -13.67 -12.43
N VAL A 41 -4.69 -13.26 -13.69
CA VAL A 41 -4.54 -11.84 -14.05
C VAL A 41 -5.73 -11.02 -13.56
N ILE A 42 -6.95 -11.49 -13.78
CA ILE A 42 -8.18 -10.84 -13.29
C ILE A 42 -8.20 -10.82 -11.76
N ALA A 43 -7.88 -11.93 -11.10
CA ALA A 43 -7.82 -11.99 -9.64
C ALA A 43 -6.81 -11.00 -9.05
N MET A 44 -5.62 -10.88 -9.66
CA MET A 44 -4.59 -9.94 -9.23
C MET A 44 -4.97 -8.49 -9.51
N ALA A 45 -5.64 -8.21 -10.63
CA ALA A 45 -6.15 -6.87 -10.93
C ALA A 45 -7.19 -6.41 -9.87
N VAL A 46 -8.12 -7.31 -9.50
CA VAL A 46 -9.06 -7.04 -8.40
C VAL A 46 -8.31 -6.84 -7.08
N LEU A 47 -7.32 -7.67 -6.78
CA LEU A 47 -6.52 -7.54 -5.56
C LEU A 47 -5.76 -6.20 -5.49
N THR A 48 -5.25 -5.70 -6.61
CA THR A 48 -4.62 -4.37 -6.68
C THR A 48 -5.61 -3.27 -6.31
N VAL A 49 -6.84 -3.31 -6.82
CA VAL A 49 -7.90 -2.34 -6.47
C VAL A 49 -8.27 -2.45 -4.98
N VAL A 50 -8.35 -3.67 -4.45
CA VAL A 50 -8.58 -3.90 -3.01
C VAL A 50 -7.44 -3.33 -2.17
N GLY A 51 -6.18 -3.53 -2.57
CA GLY A 51 -5.01 -2.97 -1.89
C GLY A 51 -5.02 -1.43 -1.86
N TRP A 52 -5.41 -0.81 -2.97
CA TRP A 52 -5.61 0.64 -3.03
C TRP A 52 -6.70 1.11 -2.06
N GLY A 53 -7.84 0.41 -2.04
CA GLY A 53 -8.94 0.65 -1.09
C GLY A 53 -8.52 0.47 0.38
N ALA A 54 -7.69 -0.54 0.67
CA ALA A 54 -7.23 -0.84 2.02
C ALA A 54 -6.44 0.33 2.64
N GLY A 55 -5.71 1.10 1.83
CA GLY A 55 -5.02 2.31 2.30
C GLY A 55 -5.97 3.35 2.87
N PHE A 56 -7.09 3.61 2.18
CA PHE A 56 -8.13 4.52 2.67
C PHE A 56 -8.84 3.97 3.91
N ALA A 57 -9.17 2.68 3.91
CA ALA A 57 -9.80 2.04 5.06
C ALA A 57 -8.91 2.12 6.31
N LEU A 58 -7.61 1.82 6.20
CA LEU A 58 -6.67 1.91 7.31
C LEU A 58 -6.43 3.36 7.75
N ALA A 59 -6.38 4.30 6.81
CA ALA A 59 -6.30 5.71 7.13
C ALA A 59 -7.53 6.17 7.95
N ALA A 60 -8.73 5.78 7.53
CA ALA A 60 -9.98 6.06 8.25
C ALA A 60 -10.03 5.42 9.64
N LEU A 61 -9.39 4.26 9.82
CA LEU A 61 -9.26 3.60 11.13
C LEU A 61 -8.20 4.25 12.05
N GLY A 62 -7.54 5.32 11.61
CA GLY A 62 -6.58 6.09 12.39
C GLY A 62 -5.12 5.61 12.25
N TRP A 63 -4.81 4.76 11.27
CA TRP A 63 -3.45 4.33 10.93
C TRP A 63 -2.81 5.18 9.82
N GLY A 64 -3.49 6.25 9.41
CA GLY A 64 -2.97 7.25 8.48
C GLY A 64 -1.87 8.09 9.11
N VAL A 65 -1.19 8.89 8.28
CA VAL A 65 -0.07 9.76 8.72
C VAL A 65 -0.48 10.75 9.82
N ASN A 66 -1.74 11.19 9.79
CA ASN A 66 -2.33 12.10 10.80
C ASN A 66 -3.25 11.36 11.78
N GLY A 67 -3.19 10.03 11.82
CA GLY A 67 -4.12 9.22 12.59
C GLY A 67 -3.75 9.14 14.07
N PRO A 68 -4.72 9.09 15.00
CA PRO A 68 -4.46 9.07 16.44
C PRO A 68 -3.70 7.81 16.89
N LYS A 69 -3.69 6.74 16.08
CA LYS A 69 -3.02 5.47 16.40
C LYS A 69 -1.60 5.38 15.85
N TYR A 70 -1.18 6.31 15.00
CA TYR A 70 0.19 6.36 14.49
C TYR A 70 0.80 7.71 14.82
N GLN A 71 1.66 7.72 15.84
CA GLN A 71 2.49 8.87 16.18
C GLN A 71 3.90 8.62 15.61
N PRO A 72 4.39 9.41 14.64
CA PRO A 72 5.76 9.32 14.18
C PRO A 72 6.70 9.49 15.38
N LYS A 73 7.56 8.51 15.65
CA LYS A 73 8.60 8.68 16.68
C LYS A 73 9.60 9.72 16.17
N GLY A 74 9.70 10.85 16.88
CA GLY A 74 10.77 11.81 16.65
C GLY A 74 12.12 11.14 16.87
N HIS A 75 13.02 11.27 15.90
CA HIS A 75 14.43 10.95 16.05
C HIS A 75 15.18 12.15 16.61
#